data_AF-A0A7V1L405-F1
#
_entry.id   AF-A0A7V1L405-F1
#
_cell.length_a   1.000
_cell.length_b   1.000
_cell.length_c   1.000
_cell.angle_alpha   90.00
_cell.angle_beta   90.00
_cell.angle_gamma   90.00
#
_symmetry.space_group_name_H-M   'P 1'
#
loop_
_entity.id
_entity.type
_entity.pdbx_description
1 polymer ?
#
loop_
_entity_poly.entity_id
_entity_poly.type
_entity_poly.pdbx_seq_one_letter_code
_entity_poly.pdbx_strand_id
1 'polypeptide(L)'
;MPQGLEVRVLSWAQNRNYILKTMRYVHQDECMTNLRKNLDEIIHTNGGDNWWKPELFLNTKNKLPTKIEVLENPQKYNDNYNCFIYALGLNNDKDLIKNCSGFIYDTFFQKLLNERIFEYTNNPQKGDYIFYKDLEKHPNMITHVGVLEDEDTVVSKWAWGPLLRHKIFDVPESYGNDTSYVKAIPKEKAKELYEKYKKFNKK
;
A
#
# COMPACT_ATOMS: atom_id res chain seq x y z
N MET A 1 -26.91 17.52 -1.07
CA MET A 1 -25.78 17.04 -0.24
C MET A 1 -25.36 15.71 -0.83
N PRO A 2 -24.18 15.56 -1.46
CA PRO A 2 -23.80 14.25 -1.97
C PRO A 2 -23.36 13.39 -0.77
N GLN A 3 -24.14 12.35 -0.51
CA GLN A 3 -23.78 11.18 0.29
C GLN A 3 -22.96 10.27 -0.63
N GLY A 4 -21.82 9.69 -0.19
CA GLY A 4 -21.10 8.81 -1.11
C GLY A 4 -19.81 8.16 -0.60
N LEU A 5 -19.90 7.36 0.46
CA LEU A 5 -18.97 6.25 0.68
C LEU A 5 -19.73 5.19 1.50
N GLU A 6 -20.43 4.27 0.85
CA GLU A 6 -20.95 3.09 1.54
C GLU A 6 -19.77 2.16 1.82
N VAL A 7 -19.12 2.39 2.95
CA VAL A 7 -18.24 1.41 3.59
C VAL A 7 -19.11 0.24 3.99
N ARG A 8 -19.27 -0.73 3.08
CA ARG A 8 -19.81 -2.03 3.49
C ARG A 8 -18.71 -2.72 4.28
N VAL A 9 -18.92 -2.82 5.59
CA VAL A 9 -18.20 -3.78 6.42
C VAL A 9 -18.61 -5.16 5.92
N LEU A 10 -17.83 -5.72 5.00
CA LEU A 10 -17.96 -7.12 4.68
C LEU A 10 -17.24 -7.87 5.80
N SER A 11 -18.01 -8.33 6.78
CA SER A 11 -17.61 -9.56 7.48
C SER A 11 -17.53 -10.69 6.44
N TRP A 12 -16.82 -11.78 6.74
CA TRP A 12 -16.66 -12.98 5.90
C TRP A 12 -15.43 -13.02 4.98
N ALA A 13 -14.24 -12.85 5.56
CA ALA A 13 -13.16 -13.79 5.22
C ALA A 13 -13.18 -14.90 6.29
N GLN A 14 -13.70 -16.08 5.96
CA GLN A 14 -13.63 -17.26 6.84
C GLN A 14 -12.18 -17.77 6.92
N ASN A 15 -11.32 -17.02 7.62
CA ASN A 15 -10.18 -17.62 8.29
C ASN A 15 -10.71 -17.98 9.68
N ARG A 16 -10.86 -19.29 9.94
CA ARG A 16 -11.77 -19.95 10.90
C ARG A 16 -11.93 -19.41 12.35
N ASN A 17 -11.33 -18.28 12.75
CA ASN A 17 -11.42 -17.73 14.11
C ASN A 17 -11.54 -16.19 14.21
N TYR A 18 -11.70 -15.42 13.13
CA TYR A 18 -11.82 -13.95 13.24
C TYR A 18 -12.88 -13.36 12.30
N ILE A 19 -13.80 -12.55 12.86
CA ILE A 19 -14.61 -11.61 12.08
C ILE A 19 -13.73 -10.38 11.84
N LEU A 20 -13.22 -10.21 10.63
CA LEU A 20 -12.43 -9.04 10.25
C LEU A 20 -13.32 -7.99 9.58
N LYS A 21 -13.20 -6.75 10.04
CA LYS A 21 -13.77 -5.56 9.41
C LYS A 21 -12.91 -5.26 8.19
N THR A 22 -13.36 -5.75 7.04
CA THR A 22 -12.82 -5.30 5.76
C THR A 22 -13.62 -4.10 5.30
N MET A 23 -12.94 -3.09 4.76
CA MET A 23 -13.64 -2.04 4.01
C MET A 23 -13.50 -2.38 2.53
N ARG A 24 -14.64 -2.40 1.84
CA ARG A 24 -14.67 -2.56 0.40
C ARG A 24 -15.11 -1.26 -0.25
N TYR A 25 -14.40 -0.88 -1.31
CA TYR A 25 -14.83 0.16 -2.21
C TYR A 25 -16.05 -0.32 -3.00
N VAL A 26 -17.21 0.28 -2.74
CA VAL A 26 -18.42 0.05 -3.51
C VAL A 26 -18.60 1.23 -4.45
N HIS A 27 -18.72 0.94 -5.75
CA HIS A 27 -18.93 1.95 -6.78
C HIS A 27 -20.29 2.63 -6.54
N GLN A 28 -20.28 3.83 -5.95
CA GLN A 28 -21.50 4.59 -5.71
C GLN A 28 -21.55 5.93 -6.45
N ASP A 29 -20.40 6.47 -6.86
CA ASP A 29 -20.30 7.71 -7.62
C ASP A 29 -19.38 7.54 -8.83
N GLU A 30 -19.88 7.87 -10.03
CA GLU A 30 -19.10 7.89 -11.27
C GLU A 30 -17.80 8.72 -11.12
N CYS A 31 -17.85 9.81 -10.33
CA CYS A 31 -16.71 10.68 -10.08
C CYS A 31 -15.56 10.00 -9.32
N MET A 32 -15.86 9.12 -8.36
CA MET A 32 -14.82 8.41 -7.60
C MET A 32 -14.23 7.23 -8.39
N THR A 33 -15.05 6.55 -9.20
CA THR A 33 -14.55 5.56 -10.17
C THR A 33 -13.62 6.21 -11.20
N ASN A 34 -13.93 7.44 -11.62
CA ASN A 34 -13.09 8.18 -12.55
C ASN A 34 -11.73 8.54 -11.92
N LEU A 35 -11.71 8.94 -10.64
CA LEU A 35 -10.46 9.27 -9.94
C LEU A 35 -9.45 8.12 -9.93
N ARG A 36 -9.85 6.93 -9.49
CA ARG A 36 -8.92 5.80 -9.29
C ARG A 36 -8.33 5.29 -10.61
N LYS A 37 -9.13 5.31 -11.67
CA LYS A 37 -8.69 5.03 -13.04
C LYS A 37 -7.71 6.08 -13.55
N ASN A 38 -8.00 7.36 -13.33
CA ASN A 38 -7.07 8.43 -13.68
C ASN A 38 -5.75 8.31 -12.91
N LEU A 39 -5.77 7.87 -11.65
CA LEU A 39 -4.56 7.60 -10.89
C LEU A 39 -3.75 6.46 -11.49
N ASP A 40 -4.38 5.36 -11.92
CA ASP A 40 -3.70 4.28 -12.66
C ASP A 40 -3.03 4.83 -13.94
N GLU A 41 -3.75 5.63 -14.72
CA GLU A 41 -3.21 6.24 -15.93
C GLU A 41 -2.02 7.16 -15.64
N ILE A 42 -2.07 7.93 -14.55
CA ILE A 42 -0.96 8.81 -14.14
C ILE A 42 0.27 7.98 -13.77
N ILE A 43 0.14 6.93 -12.95
CA ILE A 43 1.29 6.12 -12.52
C ILE A 43 1.86 5.28 -13.67
N HIS A 44 1.05 4.95 -14.68
CA HIS A 44 1.47 4.20 -15.86
C HIS A 44 1.79 5.09 -17.08
N THR A 45 1.70 6.41 -16.95
CA THR A 45 2.05 7.36 -18.02
C THR A 45 3.47 7.10 -18.52
N ASN A 46 3.66 7.06 -19.84
CA ASN A 46 4.92 6.69 -20.50
C ASN A 46 5.45 5.31 -20.05
N GLY A 47 4.56 4.34 -19.81
CA GLY A 47 4.95 3.03 -19.28
C GLY A 47 5.44 3.07 -17.83
N GLY A 48 5.13 4.13 -17.09
CA GLY A 48 5.57 4.37 -15.72
C GLY A 48 6.94 5.06 -15.61
N ASP A 49 7.60 5.39 -16.72
CA ASP A 49 8.96 5.96 -16.69
C ASP A 49 9.04 7.31 -15.97
N ASN A 50 8.00 8.14 -16.08
CA ASN A 50 7.97 9.42 -15.37
C ASN A 50 7.69 9.25 -13.87
N TRP A 51 7.17 8.11 -13.44
CA TRP A 51 6.67 7.92 -12.08
C TRP A 51 7.79 7.75 -11.05
N TRP A 52 8.83 6.99 -11.40
CA TRP A 52 9.90 6.61 -10.48
C TRP A 52 11.21 7.38 -10.68
N LYS A 53 11.36 8.11 -11.80
CA LYS A 53 12.56 8.91 -12.10
C LYS A 53 12.41 10.32 -11.51
N PRO A 54 13.25 10.73 -10.53
CA PRO A 54 13.08 12.01 -9.83
C PRO A 54 13.02 13.22 -10.76
N GLU A 55 13.84 13.23 -11.81
CA GLU A 55 13.93 14.29 -12.81
C GLU A 55 12.71 14.38 -13.74
N LEU A 56 11.98 13.27 -13.94
CA LEU A 56 10.78 13.23 -14.77
C LEU A 56 9.48 13.31 -13.97
N PHE A 57 9.54 13.07 -12.66
CA PHE A 57 8.39 13.05 -11.78
C PHE A 57 7.63 14.38 -11.75
N LEU A 58 8.28 15.52 -12.00
CA LEU A 58 7.57 16.80 -12.06
C LEU A 58 6.48 16.81 -13.15
N ASN A 59 6.67 16.07 -14.24
CA ASN A 59 5.70 15.95 -15.34
C ASN A 59 4.43 15.19 -14.95
N THR A 60 4.51 14.30 -13.96
CA THR A 60 3.38 13.52 -13.42
C THR A 60 2.82 14.15 -12.15
N LYS A 61 3.65 14.75 -11.31
CA LYS A 61 3.26 15.43 -10.06
C LYS A 61 2.16 16.45 -10.30
N ASN A 62 2.27 17.28 -11.34
CA ASN A 62 1.28 18.32 -11.65
C ASN A 62 -0.08 17.78 -12.11
N LYS A 63 -0.18 16.47 -12.41
CA LYS A 63 -1.42 15.80 -12.76
C LYS A 63 -2.09 15.14 -11.56
N LEU A 64 -1.40 15.02 -10.43
CA LEU A 64 -1.98 14.43 -9.23
C LEU A 64 -3.10 15.34 -8.69
N PRO A 65 -4.23 14.75 -8.25
CA PRO A 65 -5.27 15.48 -7.56
C PRO A 65 -4.72 16.28 -6.38
N THR A 66 -5.22 17.49 -6.17
CA THR A 66 -4.77 18.39 -5.08
C THR A 66 -4.98 17.82 -3.67
N LYS A 67 -5.90 16.86 -3.52
CA LYS A 67 -6.16 16.14 -2.27
C LYS A 67 -5.12 15.06 -1.93
N ILE A 68 -4.24 14.72 -2.87
CA ILE A 68 -3.11 13.81 -2.64
C ILE A 68 -1.87 14.66 -2.43
N GLU A 69 -1.29 14.56 -1.25
CA GLU A 69 -0.11 15.32 -0.87
C GLU A 69 1.16 14.50 -1.14
N VAL A 70 2.11 15.10 -1.85
CA VAL A 70 3.44 14.51 -2.05
C VAL A 70 4.34 14.87 -0.88
N LEU A 71 4.63 13.89 -0.02
CA LEU A 71 5.53 14.06 1.12
C LEU A 71 7.00 13.97 0.71
N GLU A 72 7.32 13.02 -0.18
CA GLU A 72 8.66 12.85 -0.76
C GLU A 72 8.55 12.57 -2.25
N ASN A 73 9.43 13.18 -3.04
CA ASN A 73 9.59 12.80 -4.45
C ASN A 73 10.21 11.39 -4.54
N PRO A 74 10.12 10.70 -5.70
CA PRO A 74 10.82 9.44 -5.91
C PRO A 74 12.31 9.56 -5.59
N GLN A 75 12.88 8.50 -5.03
CA GLN A 75 14.31 8.41 -4.78
C GLN A 75 15.06 8.00 -6.06
N LYS A 76 16.38 8.24 -6.08
CA LYS A 76 17.25 7.73 -7.14
C LYS A 76 17.22 6.20 -7.15
N TYR A 77 17.44 5.59 -8.31
CA TYR A 77 17.35 4.14 -8.52
C TYR A 77 18.00 3.29 -7.41
N ASN A 78 19.25 3.61 -7.03
CA ASN A 78 20.00 2.84 -6.02
C ASN A 78 19.50 2.99 -4.58
N ASP A 79 18.70 4.02 -4.30
CA ASP A 79 18.13 4.30 -2.98
C ASP A 79 16.60 4.08 -2.98
N ASN A 80 16.02 3.61 -4.09
CA ASN A 80 14.57 3.49 -4.23
C ASN A 80 14.05 2.23 -3.53
N TYR A 81 12.82 2.33 -3.06
CA TYR A 81 12.15 1.30 -2.28
C TYR A 81 10.65 1.33 -2.55
N ASN A 82 9.98 0.21 -2.27
CA ASN A 82 8.55 0.07 -2.48
C ASN A 82 7.72 0.24 -1.19
N CYS A 83 6.38 0.18 -1.34
CA CYS A 83 5.40 0.27 -0.25
C CYS A 83 5.70 -0.65 0.94
N PHE A 84 6.08 -1.90 0.67
CA PHE A 84 6.35 -2.88 1.71
C PHE A 84 7.55 -2.50 2.58
N ILE A 85 8.64 -2.01 1.98
CA ILE A 85 9.82 -1.52 2.72
C ILE A 85 9.46 -0.30 3.57
N TYR A 86 8.67 0.63 3.01
CA TYR A 86 8.21 1.81 3.74
C TYR A 86 7.36 1.42 4.96
N ALA A 87 6.35 0.56 4.77
CA ALA A 87 5.45 0.15 5.84
C ALA A 87 6.19 -0.50 7.01
N LEU A 88 7.25 -1.29 6.73
CA LEU A 88 8.10 -1.89 7.75
C LEU A 88 9.06 -0.91 8.45
N GLY A 89 9.09 0.37 8.05
CA GLY A 89 10.02 1.38 8.58
C GLY A 89 11.47 1.16 8.16
N LEU A 90 11.71 0.42 7.07
CA LEU A 90 13.04 0.00 6.61
C LEU A 90 13.59 0.87 5.47
N ASN A 91 12.89 1.95 5.10
CA ASN A 91 13.24 2.88 4.04
C ASN A 91 14.57 3.64 4.26
N ASN A 92 15.09 3.67 5.49
CA ASN A 92 16.40 4.27 5.80
C ASN A 92 17.53 3.23 5.90
N ASP A 93 17.24 1.94 5.70
CA ASP A 93 18.23 0.86 5.76
C ASP A 93 18.82 0.59 4.37
N LYS A 94 19.90 1.31 4.03
CA LYS A 94 20.54 1.24 2.71
C LYS A 94 21.06 -0.15 2.35
N ASP A 95 21.55 -0.89 3.34
CA ASP A 95 22.06 -2.24 3.12
C ASP A 95 20.92 -3.19 2.76
N LEU A 96 19.79 -3.11 3.47
CA LEU A 96 18.59 -3.88 3.14
C LEU A 96 18.04 -3.51 1.77
N ILE A 97 17.92 -2.22 1.46
CA ILE A 97 17.45 -1.74 0.15
C ILE A 97 18.32 -2.31 -0.97
N LYS A 98 19.64 -2.25 -0.83
CA LYS A 98 20.57 -2.85 -1.80
C LYS A 98 20.40 -4.36 -1.90
N ASN A 99 20.28 -5.06 -0.78
CA ASN A 99 20.17 -6.53 -0.74
C ASN A 99 18.88 -7.06 -1.38
N CYS A 100 17.79 -6.29 -1.32
CA CYS A 100 16.50 -6.64 -1.91
C CYS A 100 16.24 -5.94 -3.26
N SER A 101 17.23 -5.20 -3.79
CA SER A 101 17.08 -4.36 -4.97
C SER A 101 15.86 -3.44 -4.89
N GLY A 102 15.62 -2.84 -3.72
CA GLY A 102 14.51 -1.92 -3.49
C GLY A 102 13.11 -2.55 -3.49
N PHE A 103 13.00 -3.88 -3.39
CA PHE A 103 11.72 -4.58 -3.41
C PHE A 103 11.58 -5.64 -2.31
N ILE A 104 10.56 -5.46 -1.48
CA ILE A 104 9.92 -6.55 -0.75
C ILE A 104 8.62 -6.93 -1.48
N TYR A 105 8.45 -8.21 -1.81
CA TYR A 105 7.29 -8.74 -2.52
C TYR A 105 6.21 -9.21 -1.53
N ASP A 106 4.98 -9.33 -2.03
CA ASP A 106 3.84 -9.79 -1.23
C ASP A 106 4.07 -11.18 -0.62
N THR A 107 4.79 -12.06 -1.32
CA THR A 107 5.18 -13.40 -0.86
C THR A 107 5.88 -13.39 0.51
N PHE A 108 6.67 -12.36 0.81
CA PHE A 108 7.25 -12.16 2.14
C PHE A 108 6.18 -11.82 3.18
N PHE A 109 5.25 -10.91 2.87
CA PHE A 109 4.13 -10.56 3.74
C PHE A 109 3.17 -11.74 3.96
N GLN A 110 2.91 -12.54 2.94
CA GLN A 110 2.16 -13.79 3.04
C GLN A 110 2.83 -14.78 3.99
N LYS A 111 4.17 -14.88 3.94
CA LYS A 111 4.91 -15.67 4.92
C LYS A 111 4.67 -15.18 6.35
N LEU A 112 4.70 -13.87 6.59
CA LEU A 112 4.44 -13.32 7.93
C LEU A 112 3.00 -13.54 8.40
N LEU A 113 2.02 -13.48 7.50
CA LEU A 113 0.63 -13.82 7.79
C LEU A 113 0.46 -15.31 8.15
N ASN A 114 1.07 -16.20 7.37
CA ASN A 114 1.00 -17.65 7.59
C ASN A 114 1.65 -18.07 8.91
N GLU A 115 2.70 -17.37 9.34
CA GLU A 115 3.37 -17.56 10.63
C GLU A 115 2.63 -16.86 11.78
N ARG A 116 1.48 -16.22 11.52
CA ARG A 116 0.68 -15.46 12.49
C ARG A 116 1.48 -14.35 13.21
N ILE A 117 2.47 -13.80 12.52
CA ILE A 117 3.25 -12.66 13.02
C ILE A 117 2.48 -11.37 12.84
N PHE A 118 1.81 -11.24 11.70
CA PHE A 118 0.86 -10.18 11.46
C PHE A 118 -0.49 -10.52 12.10
N GLU A 119 -0.97 -9.62 12.94
CA GLU A 119 -2.28 -9.71 13.58
C GLU A 119 -3.24 -8.74 12.90
N TYR A 120 -4.30 -9.27 12.28
CA TYR A 120 -5.37 -8.44 11.77
C TYR A 120 -6.12 -7.75 12.93
N THR A 121 -6.62 -6.54 12.70
CA THR A 121 -7.37 -5.75 13.68
C THR A 121 -8.61 -5.08 13.07
N ASN A 122 -9.66 -4.90 13.89
CA ASN A 122 -10.85 -4.13 13.54
C ASN A 122 -10.86 -2.73 14.14
N ASN A 123 -9.89 -2.46 15.02
CA ASN A 123 -9.70 -1.19 15.70
C ASN A 123 -8.26 -0.73 15.45
N PRO A 124 -7.93 -0.37 14.20
CA PRO A 124 -6.58 0.06 13.87
C PRO A 124 -6.24 1.37 14.57
N GLN A 125 -4.97 1.56 14.85
CA GLN A 125 -4.44 2.79 15.42
C GLN A 125 -3.50 3.47 14.43
N LYS A 126 -3.20 4.75 14.68
CA LYS A 126 -2.14 5.45 13.96
C LYS A 126 -0.85 4.63 14.01
N GLY A 127 -0.22 4.42 12.86
CA GLY A 127 0.97 3.61 12.67
C GLY A 127 0.69 2.18 12.22
N ASP A 128 -0.53 1.66 12.39
CA ASP A 128 -0.90 0.33 11.90
C ASP A 128 -0.90 0.29 10.37
N TYR A 129 -0.82 -0.93 9.83
CA TYR A 129 -0.78 -1.16 8.41
C TYR A 129 -2.18 -1.31 7.83
N ILE A 130 -2.37 -0.78 6.63
CA ILE A 130 -3.52 -1.06 5.78
C ILE A 130 -3.03 -1.83 4.55
N PHE A 131 -3.59 -3.03 4.35
CA PHE A 131 -3.32 -3.88 3.19
C PHE A 131 -4.44 -3.71 2.17
N TYR A 132 -4.07 -3.38 0.94
CA TYR A 132 -4.96 -3.36 -0.20
C TYR A 132 -4.89 -4.70 -0.94
N LYS A 133 -6.04 -5.14 -1.45
CA LYS A 133 -6.20 -6.41 -2.17
C LYS A 133 -7.26 -6.26 -3.26
N ASP A 134 -7.10 -7.04 -4.32
CA ASP A 134 -8.16 -7.32 -5.28
C ASP A 134 -8.68 -8.73 -4.99
N LEU A 135 -9.73 -8.85 -4.17
CA LEU A 135 -10.24 -10.17 -3.78
C LEU A 135 -10.93 -10.91 -4.93
N GLU A 136 -11.30 -10.23 -6.00
CA GLU A 136 -11.95 -10.83 -7.16
C GLU A 136 -10.91 -11.48 -8.09
N LYS A 137 -9.83 -10.78 -8.40
CA LYS A 137 -8.80 -11.25 -9.35
C LYS A 137 -7.68 -12.01 -8.65
N HIS A 138 -7.27 -11.56 -7.47
CA HIS A 138 -6.08 -12.05 -6.77
C HIS A 138 -6.35 -12.20 -5.26
N PRO A 139 -7.19 -13.17 -4.84
CA PRO A 139 -7.73 -13.26 -3.48
C PRO A 139 -6.68 -13.38 -2.36
N ASN A 140 -5.49 -13.86 -2.69
CA ASN A 140 -4.40 -14.02 -1.74
C ASN A 140 -3.32 -12.94 -1.86
N MET A 141 -3.34 -12.10 -2.90
CA MET A 141 -2.26 -11.14 -3.14
C MET A 141 -2.50 -9.85 -2.38
N ILE A 142 -1.45 -9.35 -1.72
CA ILE A 142 -1.43 -7.98 -1.23
C ILE A 142 -0.87 -7.13 -2.37
N THR A 143 -1.70 -6.29 -2.96
CA THR A 143 -1.34 -5.44 -4.10
C THR A 143 -0.57 -4.20 -3.64
N HIS A 144 -0.90 -3.67 -2.47
CA HIS A 144 -0.29 -2.47 -1.91
C HIS A 144 -0.42 -2.43 -0.38
N VAL A 145 0.47 -1.67 0.26
CA VAL A 145 0.46 -1.45 1.71
C VAL A 145 0.70 0.02 2.02
N GLY A 146 -0.06 0.54 2.98
CA GLY A 146 0.17 1.85 3.57
C GLY A 146 0.25 1.79 5.10
N VAL A 147 0.63 2.91 5.68
CA VAL A 147 0.66 3.15 7.12
C VAL A 147 -0.46 4.14 7.45
N LEU A 148 -1.30 3.81 8.42
CA LEU A 148 -2.38 4.70 8.86
C LEU A 148 -1.80 5.90 9.60
N GLU A 149 -2.25 7.09 9.23
CA GLU A 149 -1.95 8.32 9.96
C GLU A 149 -3.07 8.68 10.93
N ASP A 150 -4.32 8.39 10.54
CA ASP A 150 -5.54 8.53 11.34
C ASP A 150 -6.64 7.58 10.80
N GLU A 151 -7.92 7.85 11.08
CA GLU A 151 -9.05 6.99 10.73
C GLU A 151 -9.30 6.83 9.22
N ASP A 152 -8.98 7.86 8.42
CA ASP A 152 -9.29 7.86 6.98
C ASP A 152 -8.10 8.26 6.11
N THR A 153 -6.96 8.59 6.71
CA THR A 153 -5.74 9.05 6.04
C THR A 153 -4.61 8.02 6.14
N VAL A 154 -3.97 7.79 5.01
CA VAL A 154 -2.91 6.80 4.82
C VAL A 154 -1.69 7.49 4.22
N VAL A 155 -0.51 7.11 4.71
CA VAL A 155 0.76 7.43 4.08
C VAL A 155 1.32 6.17 3.43
N SER A 156 1.64 6.23 2.15
CA SER A 156 2.20 5.08 1.45
C SER A 156 3.09 5.47 0.27
N LYS A 157 4.02 4.57 -0.05
CA LYS A 157 4.94 4.69 -1.18
C LYS A 157 4.35 3.94 -2.37
N TRP A 158 4.07 4.62 -3.48
CA TRP A 158 3.38 3.97 -4.61
C TRP A 158 4.39 3.34 -5.57
N ALA A 159 4.60 2.03 -5.43
CA ALA A 159 5.70 1.31 -6.09
C ALA A 159 7.04 2.04 -5.87
N TRP A 160 7.80 2.31 -6.93
CA TRP A 160 9.05 3.09 -6.87
C TRP A 160 8.83 4.61 -7.03
N GLY A 161 7.59 5.10 -7.00
CA GLY A 161 7.27 6.52 -7.16
C GLY A 161 7.44 7.37 -5.89
N PRO A 162 6.64 8.43 -5.69
CA PRO A 162 6.70 9.28 -4.50
C PRO A 162 6.14 8.61 -3.24
N LEU A 163 6.47 9.20 -2.09
CA LEU A 163 5.75 8.98 -0.84
C LEU A 163 4.57 9.95 -0.76
N LEU A 164 3.38 9.43 -0.52
CA LEU A 164 2.13 10.17 -0.64
C LEU A 164 1.28 10.04 0.63
N ARG A 165 0.61 11.13 1.01
CA ARG A 165 -0.51 11.15 1.96
C ARG A 165 -1.81 11.26 1.18
N HIS A 166 -2.77 10.39 1.46
CA HIS A 166 -4.03 10.30 0.73
C HIS A 166 -5.14 9.68 1.60
N LYS A 167 -6.41 9.82 1.19
CA LYS A 167 -7.50 9.05 1.80
C LYS A 167 -7.43 7.58 1.42
N ILE A 168 -8.02 6.70 2.23
CA ILE A 168 -7.96 5.22 2.05
C ILE A 168 -8.18 4.80 0.59
N PHE A 169 -9.21 5.30 -0.09
CA PHE A 169 -9.51 4.91 -1.48
C PHE A 169 -9.09 5.93 -2.54
N ASP A 170 -8.32 6.96 -2.18
CA ASP A 170 -7.68 7.88 -3.13
C ASP A 170 -6.36 7.28 -3.64
N VAL A 171 -6.48 6.06 -4.16
CA VAL A 171 -5.38 5.21 -4.66
C VAL A 171 -5.72 4.68 -6.06
N PRO A 172 -4.71 4.24 -6.85
CA PRO A 172 -4.93 3.63 -8.14
C PRO A 172 -5.91 2.45 -8.08
N GLU A 173 -6.68 2.22 -9.16
CA GLU A 173 -7.66 1.12 -9.23
C GLU A 173 -6.96 -0.25 -9.17
N SER A 174 -5.78 -0.38 -9.77
CA SER A 174 -4.94 -1.57 -9.75
C SER A 174 -4.53 -2.05 -8.36
N TYR A 175 -4.63 -1.20 -7.34
CA TYR A 175 -4.40 -1.60 -5.95
C TYR A 175 -5.58 -2.40 -5.36
N GLY A 176 -6.70 -2.54 -6.08
CA GLY A 176 -7.81 -3.37 -5.68
C GLY A 176 -8.85 -2.64 -4.82
N ASN A 177 -9.94 -3.33 -4.54
CA ASN A 177 -11.14 -2.73 -3.95
C ASN A 177 -11.32 -3.08 -2.48
N ASP A 178 -10.48 -3.92 -1.92
CA ASP A 178 -10.66 -4.46 -0.58
C ASP A 178 -9.48 -4.06 0.31
N THR A 179 -9.78 -3.67 1.54
CA THR A 179 -8.76 -3.32 2.53
C THR A 179 -8.93 -4.12 3.82
N SER A 180 -7.81 -4.39 4.46
CA SER A 180 -7.74 -5.05 5.76
C SER A 180 -6.65 -4.40 6.60
N TYR A 181 -6.88 -4.28 7.90
CA TYR A 181 -5.93 -3.67 8.82
C TYR A 181 -5.12 -4.70 9.59
N VAL A 182 -3.85 -4.41 9.77
CA VAL A 182 -2.89 -5.26 10.47
C VAL A 182 -2.11 -4.41 11.45
N LYS A 183 -1.95 -4.90 12.68
CA LYS A 183 -1.12 -4.21 13.67
C LYS A 183 0.30 -4.05 13.15
N ALA A 184 0.86 -2.86 13.31
CA ALA A 184 2.25 -2.64 12.97
C ALA A 184 3.19 -3.48 13.85
N ILE A 185 4.35 -3.80 13.29
CA ILE A 185 5.43 -4.43 14.04
C ILE A 185 6.58 -3.41 14.18
N PRO A 186 7.32 -3.43 15.30
CA PRO A 186 8.49 -2.57 15.45
C PRO A 186 9.50 -2.79 14.31
N LYS A 187 10.17 -1.73 13.89
CA LYS A 187 11.17 -1.76 12.81
C LYS A 187 12.26 -2.80 13.07
N GLU A 188 12.73 -2.90 14.31
CA GLU A 188 13.77 -3.85 14.73
C GLU A 188 13.28 -5.29 14.50
N LYS A 189 12.01 -5.55 14.81
CA LYS A 189 11.38 -6.84 14.56
C LYS A 189 11.21 -7.09 13.07
N ALA A 190 10.79 -6.10 12.30
CA ALA A 190 10.68 -6.21 10.85
C ALA A 190 12.03 -6.58 10.20
N LYS A 191 13.13 -5.97 10.66
CA LYS A 191 14.49 -6.27 10.19
C LYS A 191 14.91 -7.70 10.53
N GLU A 192 14.70 -8.14 11.77
CA GLU A 192 14.96 -9.53 12.18
C GLU A 192 14.18 -10.54 11.31
N LEU A 193 12.91 -10.26 11.06
CA LEU A 193 12.03 -11.11 10.25
C LEU A 193 12.44 -11.13 8.78
N TYR A 194 12.90 -10.00 8.24
CA TYR A 194 13.46 -9.95 6.90
C TYR A 194 14.67 -10.87 6.81
N GLU A 195 15.63 -10.78 7.71
CA GLU A 195 16.80 -11.66 7.69
C GLU A 195 16.43 -13.15 7.82
N LYS A 196 15.46 -13.47 8.68
CA LYS A 196 14.96 -14.84 8.88
C LYS A 196 14.25 -15.41 7.66
N TYR A 197 13.44 -14.60 6.98
CA TYR A 197 12.52 -15.06 5.93
C TYR A 197 12.83 -14.50 4.53
N LYS A 198 13.95 -13.80 4.30
CA LYS A 198 14.32 -13.20 3.00
C LYS A 198 14.32 -14.19 1.83
N LYS A 199 14.52 -15.49 2.09
CA LYS A 199 14.38 -16.54 1.05
C LYS A 199 12.98 -16.65 0.44
N PHE A 200 11.96 -16.09 1.10
CA PHE A 200 10.58 -16.01 0.62
C PHE A 200 10.29 -14.69 -0.10
N ASN A 201 11.21 -13.72 -0.10
CA ASN A 201 11.06 -12.47 -0.83
C ASN A 201 11.27 -12.71 -2.33
N LYS A 202 10.21 -13.12 -3.03
CA LYS A 202 10.27 -13.51 -4.45
C LYS A 202 9.10 -12.89 -5.23
N LYS A 203 9.39 -12.53 -6.48
CA LYS A 203 8.39 -12.12 -7.47
C LYS A 203 7.46 -13.27 -7.83
#